data_AF-A0A968QS75-F1
#
_entry.id   AF-A0A968QS75-F1
#
_cell.length_a   1.000
_cell.length_b   1.000
_cell.length_c   1.000
_cell.angle_alpha   90.00
_cell.angle_beta   90.00
_cell.angle_gamma   90.00
#
_symmetry.space_group_name_H-M   'P 1'
#
loop_
_entity.id
_entity.type
_entity.pdbx_description
1 polymer ?
#
loop_
_entity_poly.entity_id
_entity_poly.type
_entity_poly.pdbx_seq_one_letter_code
_entity_poly.pdbx_strand_id
1 'polypeptide(L)'
;MQELDLYSKTHLVVAAIRILEYRKKDAPSVETLSELLDMPLEQGHLICKKLHDMDIIEVVKGPFDARLFIRNHLKIEEIPREDKEARLKDEIEKFQSTRKDFKSKIELFQADRAERQKSMFAEIEKKLKRSVDKE
;
A
#
# COMPACT_ATOMS: atom_id res chain seq x y z
N MET A 1 13.03 5.73 16.15
CA MET A 1 13.38 6.62 15.02
C MET A 1 12.09 7.02 14.34
N GLN A 2 11.88 8.30 14.07
CA GLN A 2 10.76 8.74 13.23
C GLN A 2 10.87 8.06 11.86
N GLU A 3 9.77 7.57 11.32
CA GLU A 3 9.75 6.99 9.98
C GLU A 3 10.01 8.13 8.98
N LEU A 4 11.21 8.17 8.41
CA LEU A 4 11.56 9.20 7.44
C LEU A 4 10.69 9.04 6.19
N ASP A 5 10.13 10.15 5.72
CA ASP A 5 9.38 10.18 4.46
C ASP A 5 10.30 9.91 3.27
N LEU A 6 9.70 9.72 2.08
CA LEU A 6 10.47 9.43 0.87
C LEU A 6 11.44 10.57 0.53
N TYR A 7 11.01 11.82 0.72
CA TYR A 7 11.84 13.00 0.48
C TYR A 7 13.11 12.96 1.33
N SER A 8 12.99 12.78 2.64
CA SER A 8 14.12 12.78 3.57
C SER A 8 15.01 11.56 3.37
N LYS A 9 14.42 10.38 3.13
CA LYS A 9 15.18 9.16 2.78
C LYS A 9 16.02 9.35 1.52
N THR A 10 15.46 10.04 0.51
CA THR A 10 16.16 10.29 -0.75
C THR A 10 17.37 11.21 -0.55
N HIS A 11 17.22 12.30 0.20
CA HIS A 11 18.34 13.19 0.55
C HIS A 11 19.46 12.44 1.25
N LEU A 12 19.10 11.57 2.21
CA LEU A 12 20.05 10.78 2.97
C LEU A 12 20.81 9.76 2.08
N VAL A 13 20.11 9.09 1.16
CA VAL A 13 20.75 8.20 0.18
C VAL A 13 21.72 8.95 -0.74
N VAL A 14 21.30 10.09 -1.30
CA VAL A 14 22.17 10.88 -2.18
C VAL A 14 23.39 11.43 -1.44
N ALA A 15 23.22 11.88 -0.18
CA ALA A 15 24.34 12.28 0.66
C ALA A 15 25.30 11.11 0.94
N ALA A 16 24.78 9.93 1.25
CA ALA A 16 25.57 8.72 1.47
C ALA A 16 26.37 8.34 0.22
N ILE A 17 25.77 8.40 -0.97
CA ILE A 17 26.48 8.14 -2.24
C ILE A 17 27.67 9.09 -2.38
N ARG A 18 27.49 10.40 -2.20
CA ARG A 18 28.58 11.39 -2.28
C ARG A 18 29.71 11.11 -1.29
N ILE A 19 29.37 10.74 -0.05
CA ILE A 19 30.35 10.41 0.98
C ILE A 19 31.15 9.18 0.56
N LEU A 20 30.49 8.14 0.05
CA LEU A 20 31.15 6.90 -0.37
C LEU A 20 32.03 7.11 -1.60
N GLU A 21 31.55 7.86 -2.59
CA GLU A 21 32.33 8.28 -3.76
C GLU A 21 33.61 9.01 -3.34
N TYR A 22 33.49 9.97 -2.40
CA TYR A 22 34.66 10.69 -1.89
C TYR A 22 35.65 9.78 -1.15
N ARG A 23 35.14 8.87 -0.30
CA ARG A 23 35.98 7.99 0.54
C ARG A 23 36.69 6.91 -0.26
N LYS A 24 36.00 6.28 -1.21
CA LYS A 24 36.52 5.12 -1.96
C LYS A 24 37.07 5.50 -3.34
N LYS A 25 36.85 6.73 -3.82
CA LYS A 25 37.15 7.19 -5.19
C LYS A 25 36.51 6.31 -6.27
N ASP A 26 35.41 5.65 -5.94
CA ASP A 26 34.68 4.74 -6.80
C ASP A 26 33.19 4.83 -6.49
N ALA A 27 32.34 4.53 -7.48
CA ALA A 27 30.90 4.57 -7.35
C ALA A 27 30.43 3.50 -6.35
N PRO A 28 29.59 3.81 -5.35
CA PRO A 28 29.20 2.85 -4.34
C PRO A 28 28.25 1.77 -4.89
N SER A 29 28.27 0.60 -4.23
CA SER A 29 27.26 -0.43 -4.40
C SER A 29 26.10 -0.24 -3.41
N VAL A 30 25.00 -0.97 -3.60
CA VAL A 30 23.85 -0.91 -2.68
C VAL A 30 24.21 -1.49 -1.31
N GLU A 31 25.09 -2.49 -1.26
CA GLU A 31 25.59 -3.11 -0.03
C GLU A 31 26.37 -2.10 0.80
N THR A 32 27.30 -1.38 0.18
CA THR A 32 28.08 -0.34 0.90
C THR A 32 27.17 0.80 1.37
N LEU A 33 26.15 1.15 0.58
CA LEU A 33 25.16 2.15 0.96
C LEU A 33 24.35 1.67 2.19
N SER A 34 23.88 0.42 2.16
CA SER A 34 23.12 -0.21 3.23
C SER A 34 23.92 -0.32 4.53
N GLU A 35 25.21 -0.67 4.43
CA GLU A 35 26.14 -0.68 5.56
C GLU A 35 26.32 0.72 6.17
N LEU A 36 26.48 1.75 5.34
CA LEU A 36 26.69 3.12 5.82
C LEU A 36 25.44 3.69 6.51
N LEU A 37 24.25 3.34 6.02
CA LEU A 37 22.97 3.86 6.51
C LEU A 37 22.31 2.97 7.56
N ASP A 38 22.95 1.86 7.94
CA ASP A 38 22.40 0.83 8.85
C ASP A 38 20.97 0.42 8.45
N MET A 39 20.79 0.11 7.16
CA MET A 39 19.48 -0.21 6.60
C MET A 39 19.45 -1.59 5.93
N PRO A 40 18.32 -2.32 5.97
CA PRO A 40 18.17 -3.60 5.29
C PRO A 40 18.47 -3.49 3.79
N LEU A 41 19.12 -4.52 3.24
CA LEU A 41 19.56 -4.53 1.84
C LEU A 41 18.37 -4.45 0.87
N GLU A 42 17.26 -5.13 1.19
CA GLU A 42 16.02 -5.10 0.41
C GLU A 42 15.44 -3.70 0.36
N GLN A 43 15.50 -2.96 1.47
CA GLN A 43 15.07 -1.58 1.54
C GLN A 43 16.00 -0.67 0.72
N GLY A 44 17.31 -0.92 0.78
CA GLY A 44 18.32 -0.25 -0.05
C GLY A 44 18.02 -0.40 -1.54
N HIS A 45 17.82 -1.63 -2.01
CA HIS A 45 17.47 -1.92 -3.40
C HIS A 45 16.14 -1.31 -3.82
N LEU A 46 15.11 -1.39 -2.96
CA LEU A 46 13.80 -0.82 -3.24
C LEU A 46 13.87 0.70 -3.42
N ILE A 47 14.61 1.40 -2.55
CA ILE A 47 14.79 2.85 -2.65
C ILE A 47 15.61 3.18 -3.89
N CYS A 48 16.76 2.52 -4.11
CA CYS A 48 17.59 2.78 -5.28
C CYS A 48 16.84 2.57 -6.60
N LYS A 49 15.99 1.54 -6.69
CA LYS A 49 15.12 1.32 -7.85
C LYS A 49 14.14 2.48 -8.04
N LYS A 50 13.44 2.92 -6.99
CA LYS A 50 12.53 4.07 -7.07
C LYS A 50 13.25 5.34 -7.52
N LEU A 51 14.43 5.60 -6.98
CA LEU A 51 15.23 6.78 -7.34
C LEU A 51 15.76 6.72 -8.77
N HIS A 52 16.05 5.52 -9.26
CA HIS A 52 16.39 5.30 -10.66
C HIS A 52 15.22 5.59 -11.59
N ASP A 53 14.04 5.08 -11.26
CA ASP A 53 12.80 5.31 -12.02
C ASP A 53 12.41 6.81 -12.05
N MET A 54 12.86 7.60 -11.06
CA MET A 54 12.68 9.05 -10.98
C MET A 54 13.81 9.86 -11.64
N ASP A 55 14.80 9.20 -12.27
CA ASP A 55 16.06 9.78 -12.79
C ASP A 55 16.88 10.60 -11.77
N ILE A 56 16.72 10.35 -10.48
CA ILE A 56 17.52 11.02 -9.44
C ILE A 56 18.91 10.41 -9.39
N ILE A 57 18.96 9.08 -9.44
CA ILE A 57 20.20 8.29 -9.52
C ILE A 57 20.19 7.39 -10.75
N GLU A 58 21.35 6.90 -11.13
CA GLU A 58 21.52 5.88 -12.15
C GLU A 58 22.10 4.62 -11.51
N VAL A 59 21.50 3.47 -11.84
CA VAL A 59 21.95 2.17 -11.36
C VAL A 59 22.52 1.40 -12.55
N VAL A 60 23.84 1.32 -12.63
CA VAL A 60 24.52 0.61 -13.71
C VAL A 60 24.84 -0.80 -13.23
N LYS A 61 24.24 -1.80 -13.87
CA LYS A 61 24.53 -3.21 -13.57
C LYS A 61 25.80 -3.65 -14.28
N GLY A 62 26.83 -3.93 -13.50
CA GLY A 62 28.03 -4.62 -13.97
C GLY A 62 27.87 -6.15 -13.96
N PRO A 63 28.92 -6.88 -14.38
CA PRO A 63 28.92 -8.35 -14.42
C PRO A 63 28.81 -9.00 -13.02
N PHE A 64 29.25 -8.29 -11.99
CA PHE A 64 29.35 -8.80 -10.62
C PHE A 64 28.58 -7.97 -9.60
N ASP A 65 28.32 -6.69 -9.90
CA ASP A 65 27.74 -5.76 -8.94
C ASP A 65 27.04 -4.58 -9.64
N ALA A 66 26.09 -3.94 -8.95
CA ALA A 66 25.40 -2.74 -9.40
C ALA A 66 26.04 -1.48 -8.78
N ARG A 67 26.42 -0.51 -9.61
CA ARG A 67 27.03 0.74 -9.18
C ARG A 67 26.02 1.88 -9.24
N LEU A 68 26.04 2.74 -8.23
CA LEU A 68 25.15 3.88 -8.06
C LEU A 68 25.84 5.18 -8.47
N PHE A 69 25.17 5.98 -9.30
CA PHE A 69 25.65 7.29 -9.73
C PHE A 69 24.57 8.35 -9.49
N ILE A 70 24.94 9.56 -9.11
CA ILE A 70 23.99 10.67 -8.97
C ILE A 70 23.78 11.31 -10.34
N ARG A 71 22.54 11.30 -10.83
CA ARG A 71 22.19 11.86 -12.14
C ARG A 71 21.66 13.29 -12.02
N ASN A 72 20.55 13.46 -11.31
CA ASN A 72 19.99 14.79 -11.04
C ASN A 72 19.43 14.86 -9.62
N HIS A 73 20.23 15.40 -8.71
CA HIS A 73 19.84 15.55 -7.31
C HIS A 73 18.79 16.65 -7.08
N LEU A 74 18.51 17.53 -8.05
CA LEU A 74 17.49 18.58 -7.89
C LEU A 74 16.07 18.00 -8.03
N LYS A 75 15.90 16.87 -8.72
CA LYS A 75 14.62 16.16 -8.81
C LYS A 75 14.09 15.67 -7.46
N ILE A 76 14.92 15.66 -6.41
CA ILE A 76 14.47 15.35 -5.05
C ILE A 76 13.45 16.38 -4.56
N GLU A 77 13.56 17.64 -5.01
CA GLU A 77 12.64 18.71 -4.63
C GLU A 77 11.24 18.56 -5.26
N GLU A 78 11.11 17.71 -6.28
CA GLU A 78 9.83 17.36 -6.90
C GLU A 78 9.09 16.25 -6.12
N ILE A 79 9.75 15.61 -5.13
CA ILE A 79 9.14 14.55 -4.33
C ILE A 79 8.12 15.17 -3.37
N PRO A 80 6.83 14.75 -3.43
CA PRO A 80 5.83 15.23 -2.50
C PRO A 80 6.18 14.84 -1.06
N ARG A 81 6.22 15.83 -0.16
CA ARG A 81 6.43 15.64 1.29
C ARG A 81 5.14 15.29 2.05
N GLU A 82 4.01 15.20 1.38
CA GLU A 82 2.72 14.96 2.05
C GLU A 82 2.71 13.60 2.78
N ASP A 83 2.22 13.62 4.02
CA ASP A 83 2.03 12.48 4.90
C ASP A 83 1.05 11.46 4.28
N LYS A 84 1.57 10.54 3.45
CA LYS A 84 0.79 9.44 2.87
C LYS A 84 0.16 8.54 3.93
N GLU A 85 0.69 8.53 5.16
CA GLU A 85 0.12 7.78 6.28
C GLU A 85 -1.30 8.20 6.64
N ALA A 86 -1.62 9.50 6.57
CA ALA A 86 -2.97 9.99 6.83
C ALA A 86 -3.94 9.45 5.78
N ARG A 87 -3.57 9.55 4.50
CA ARG A 87 -4.41 9.09 3.37
C ARG A 87 -4.67 7.58 3.38
N LEU A 88 -3.65 6.77 3.67
CA LEU A 88 -3.80 5.32 3.67
C LEU A 88 -4.67 4.84 4.84
N LYS A 89 -4.49 5.43 6.04
CA LYS A 89 -5.34 5.12 7.19
C LYS A 89 -6.80 5.49 6.91
N ASP A 90 -7.03 6.67 6.33
CA ASP A 90 -8.36 7.13 5.94
C ASP A 90 -9.01 6.21 4.90
N GLU A 91 -8.25 5.73 3.92
CA GLU A 91 -8.75 4.78 2.90
C GLU A 91 -9.07 3.41 3.50
N ILE A 92 -8.25 2.91 4.42
CA ILE A 92 -8.50 1.64 5.12
C ILE A 92 -9.77 1.76 5.97
N GLU A 93 -9.94 2.87 6.69
CA GLU A 93 -11.12 3.10 7.52
C GLU A 93 -12.40 3.19 6.67
N LYS A 94 -12.36 3.93 5.55
CA LYS A 94 -13.45 3.97 4.56
C LYS A 94 -13.77 2.60 3.97
N PHE A 95 -12.76 1.78 3.68
CA PHE A 95 -12.95 0.43 3.17
C PHE A 95 -13.64 -0.48 4.20
N GLN A 96 -13.21 -0.40 5.47
CA GLN A 96 -13.81 -1.17 6.55
C GLN A 96 -15.25 -0.76 6.84
N SER A 97 -15.57 0.54 6.84
CA SER A 97 -16.94 1.03 7.06
C SER A 97 -17.87 0.58 5.93
N THR A 98 -17.44 0.72 4.67
CA THR A 98 -18.21 0.27 3.50
C THR A 98 -18.53 -1.22 3.57
N ARG A 99 -17.59 -2.06 4.04
CA ARG A 99 -17.79 -3.50 4.18
C ARG A 99 -18.77 -3.85 5.32
N LYS A 100 -18.76 -3.10 6.42
CA LYS A 100 -19.72 -3.25 7.52
C LYS A 100 -21.13 -2.92 7.05
N ASP A 101 -21.31 -1.77 6.39
CA ASP A 101 -22.61 -1.33 5.86
C ASP A 101 -23.18 -2.33 4.85
N PHE A 102 -22.32 -2.86 3.98
CA PHE A 102 -22.72 -3.88 3.00
C PHE A 102 -23.16 -5.18 3.69
N LYS A 103 -22.45 -5.62 4.73
CA LYS A 103 -22.82 -6.82 5.51
C LYS A 103 -24.17 -6.63 6.21
N SER A 104 -24.38 -5.48 6.86
CA SER A 104 -25.66 -5.16 7.51
C SER A 104 -26.83 -5.15 6.52
N LYS A 105 -26.63 -4.63 5.30
CA LYS A 105 -27.66 -4.66 4.25
C LYS A 105 -28.00 -6.09 3.81
N ILE A 106 -27.01 -6.98 3.71
CA ILE A 106 -27.24 -8.40 3.37
C ILE A 106 -28.04 -9.08 4.48
N GLU A 107 -27.70 -8.85 5.74
CA GLU A 107 -28.39 -9.43 6.89
C GLU A 107 -29.86 -8.99 6.93
N LEU A 108 -30.13 -7.69 6.73
CA LEU A 108 -31.50 -7.16 6.63
C LEU A 108 -32.27 -7.78 5.46
N PHE A 109 -31.63 -7.93 4.29
CA PHE A 109 -32.26 -8.52 3.11
C PHE A 109 -32.59 -10.01 3.30
N GLN A 110 -31.72 -10.76 3.99
CA GLN A 110 -31.98 -12.16 4.35
C GLN A 110 -33.11 -12.28 5.37
N ALA A 111 -33.14 -11.41 6.39
CA ALA A 111 -34.19 -11.37 7.40
C ALA A 111 -35.57 -11.08 6.78
N ASP A 112 -35.66 -10.03 5.95
CA ASP A 112 -36.90 -9.67 5.23
C ASP A 112 -37.36 -10.81 4.31
N ARG A 113 -36.43 -11.47 3.60
CA ARG A 113 -36.76 -12.63 2.75
C ARG A 113 -37.31 -13.81 3.56
N ALA A 114 -36.75 -14.09 4.74
CA ALA A 114 -37.20 -15.17 5.61
C ALA A 114 -38.58 -14.87 6.21
N GLU A 115 -38.83 -13.62 6.60
CA GLU A 115 -40.13 -13.17 7.10
C GLU A 115 -41.22 -13.24 6.03
N ARG A 116 -40.93 -12.74 4.82
CA ARG A 116 -41.83 -12.89 3.66
C ARG A 116 -42.14 -14.35 3.36
N GLN A 117 -41.13 -15.21 3.36
CA GLN A 117 -41.34 -16.64 3.13
C GLN A 117 -42.27 -17.27 4.18
N LYS A 118 -42.06 -16.98 5.47
CA LYS A 118 -42.96 -17.43 6.55
C LYS A 118 -44.39 -16.93 6.36
N SER A 119 -44.56 -15.65 6.02
CA SER A 119 -45.88 -15.07 5.79
C SER A 119 -46.61 -15.71 4.61
N MET A 120 -45.91 -15.97 3.49
CA MET A 120 -46.50 -16.66 2.34
C MET A 120 -46.91 -18.09 2.68
N PHE A 121 -46.07 -18.84 3.40
CA PHE A 121 -46.42 -20.20 3.83
C PHE A 121 -47.65 -20.21 4.74
N ALA A 122 -47.74 -19.29 5.70
CA ALA A 122 -48.89 -19.16 6.58
C ALA A 122 -50.18 -18.80 5.81
N GLU A 123 -50.08 -17.95 4.78
CA GLU A 123 -51.22 -17.60 3.93
C GLU A 123 -51.70 -18.78 3.06
N ILE A 124 -50.76 -19.56 2.51
CA ILE A 124 -51.05 -20.78 1.76
C ILE A 124 -51.74 -21.81 2.65
N GLU A 125 -51.21 -22.06 3.85
CA GLU A 125 -51.80 -23.02 4.80
C GLU A 125 -53.23 -22.62 5.22
N LYS A 126 -53.45 -21.32 5.44
CA LYS A 126 -54.78 -20.79 5.78
C LYS A 126 -55.77 -20.94 4.62
N LYS A 127 -55.32 -20.75 3.37
CA LYS A 127 -56.14 -20.97 2.16
C LYS A 127 -56.45 -22.47 1.99
N LEU A 128 -55.48 -23.34 2.23
CA LEU A 128 -55.64 -24.80 2.11
C LEU A 128 -56.64 -25.35 3.14
N LYS A 129 -56.55 -24.95 4.42
CA LYS A 129 -57.52 -25.37 5.45
C LYS A 129 -58.94 -24.91 5.13
N ARG A 130 -59.10 -23.66 4.65
CA ARG A 130 -60.40 -23.12 4.23
C ARG A 130 -61.02 -23.83 3.02
N SER A 131 -60.21 -24.43 2.15
CA SER A 131 -60.72 -25.25 1.04
C SER A 131 -61.10 -26.67 1.48
N VAL A 132 -60.45 -27.20 2.52
CA VAL A 132 -60.77 -28.53 3.08
C VAL A 132 -62.03 -28.50 3.97
N ASP A 133 -62.29 -27.39 4.67
CA ASP A 133 -63.51 -27.20 5.47
C ASP A 133 -64.78 -26.87 4.64
N LYS A 134 -64.68 -26.85 3.30
CA LYS A 134 -65.77 -26.50 2.36
C LYS A 134 -66.31 -27.70 1.55
N GLU A 135 -65.83 -28.91 1.82
CA GLU A 135 -66.45 -30.18 1.42
C GLU A 135 -67.23 -30.79 2.60
#